data_AF-A5FI72-F1
#
_entry.id   AF-A5FI72-F1
#
_cell.length_a   1.000
_cell.length_b   1.000
_cell.length_c   1.000
_cell.angle_alpha   90.00
_cell.angle_beta   90.00
_cell.angle_gamma   90.00
#
_symmetry.space_group_name_H-M   'P 1'
#
loop_
_entity.id
_entity.type
_entity.pdbx_description
1 polymer ?
#
loop_
_entity_poly.entity_id
_entity_poly.type
_entity_poly.pdbx_seq_one_letter_code
_entity_poly.pdbx_strand_id
1 'polypeptide(L)'
;MPLDIRYKIENIDTYFRKDELSTLLFYIKDINYDLATKLYFLLEKEIAFRLENHLDIGNLDAFNDMSAHFDSGDIEESIQSIANQVIPSLQNERLNIWEKYGGFDNLKNEVNNGNDWSFNLNINYDYVPEYVDYYIDMLIEIKELLQKSLDLNTPIIVSYED
;
A
#
# COMPACT_ATOMS: atom_id res chain seq x y z
N MET A 1 -6.74 12.07 11.26
CA MET A 1 -6.19 10.84 10.65
C MET A 1 -5.59 11.34 9.36
N PRO A 2 -4.28 11.13 9.14
CA PRO A 2 -3.54 11.78 8.08
C PRO A 2 -4.23 11.54 6.74
N LEU A 3 -4.39 12.61 5.96
CA LEU A 3 -4.99 12.56 4.64
C LEU A 3 -4.03 11.85 3.67
N ASP A 4 -2.76 12.21 3.76
CA ASP A 4 -1.71 11.81 2.84
C ASP A 4 -0.58 11.09 3.57
N ILE A 5 -0.01 10.10 2.89
CA ILE A 5 1.19 9.39 3.32
C ILE A 5 2.29 9.78 2.36
N ARG A 6 3.35 10.38 2.89
CA ARG A 6 4.54 10.74 2.14
C ARG A 6 5.57 9.63 2.19
N TYR A 7 6.12 9.30 1.03
CA TYR A 7 7.17 8.33 0.84
C TYR A 7 8.42 9.02 0.31
N LYS A 8 9.52 8.90 1.05
CA LYS A 8 10.78 9.56 0.69
C LYS A 8 11.94 8.59 0.65
N ILE A 9 12.69 8.62 -0.44
CA ILE A 9 13.98 7.95 -0.57
C ILE A 9 14.91 8.72 -1.52
N GLU A 10 16.02 9.21 -0.99
CA GLU A 10 16.92 10.17 -1.67
C GLU A 10 16.17 11.32 -2.35
N ASN A 11 16.08 11.28 -3.69
CA ASN A 11 15.50 12.29 -4.56
C ASN A 11 14.07 11.93 -5.02
N ILE A 12 13.54 10.78 -4.61
CA ILE A 12 12.14 10.41 -4.80
C ILE A 12 11.35 10.88 -3.57
N ASP A 13 10.25 11.57 -3.85
CA ASP A 13 9.36 12.17 -2.88
C ASP A 13 7.95 12.14 -3.48
N THR A 14 7.13 11.19 -3.04
CA THR A 14 5.75 10.99 -3.54
C THR A 14 4.76 10.88 -2.40
N TYR A 15 3.48 11.06 -2.74
CA TYR A 15 2.37 11.14 -1.83
C TYR A 15 1.24 10.24 -2.31
N PHE A 16 0.73 9.40 -1.42
CA PHE A 16 -0.51 8.66 -1.66
C PHE A 16 -1.53 9.01 -0.59
N ARG A 17 -2.78 9.28 -0.99
CA ARG A 17 -3.85 9.36 0.00
C ARG A 17 -4.07 7.99 0.61
N LYS A 18 -4.29 7.95 1.93
CA LYS A 18 -4.48 6.69 2.66
C LYS A 18 -5.65 5.86 2.13
N ASP A 19 -6.76 6.52 1.78
CA ASP A 19 -7.96 5.85 1.25
C ASP A 19 -7.71 5.19 -0.12
N GLU A 20 -6.92 5.84 -0.97
CA GLU A 20 -6.57 5.37 -2.31
C GLU A 20 -5.62 4.17 -2.21
N LEU A 21 -4.61 4.27 -1.35
CA LEU A 21 -3.71 3.15 -1.05
C LEU A 21 -4.45 1.97 -0.41
N SER A 22 -5.41 2.23 0.48
CA SER A 22 -6.25 1.19 1.07
C SER A 22 -7.08 0.46 0.02
N THR A 23 -7.65 1.19 -0.93
CA THR A 23 -8.39 0.62 -2.06
C THR A 23 -7.50 -0.27 -2.92
N LEU A 24 -6.28 0.22 -3.23
CA LEU A 24 -5.30 -0.53 -4.00
C LEU A 24 -4.89 -1.83 -3.29
N LEU A 25 -4.48 -1.76 -2.03
CA LEU A 25 -4.05 -2.93 -1.25
C LEU A 25 -5.18 -3.95 -1.08
N PHE A 26 -6.42 -3.49 -0.91
CA PHE A 26 -7.59 -4.36 -0.87
C PHE A 26 -7.82 -5.08 -2.21
N TYR A 27 -7.71 -4.37 -3.34
CA TYR A 27 -7.79 -5.00 -4.65
C TYR A 27 -6.69 -6.05 -4.87
N ILE A 28 -5.45 -5.73 -4.46
CA ILE A 28 -4.33 -6.68 -4.57
C ILE A 28 -4.58 -7.90 -3.69
N LYS A 29 -5.16 -7.73 -2.50
CA LYS A 29 -5.50 -8.83 -1.58
C LYS A 29 -6.41 -9.87 -2.25
N ASP A 30 -7.38 -9.44 -3.07
CA ASP A 30 -8.27 -10.34 -3.81
C ASP A 30 -7.56 -11.16 -4.89
N ILE A 31 -6.43 -10.67 -5.41
CA ILE A 31 -5.60 -11.35 -6.40
C ILE A 31 -4.55 -12.24 -5.73
N ASN A 32 -3.86 -11.69 -4.73
CA ASN A 32 -2.75 -12.31 -4.04
C ASN A 32 -2.62 -11.72 -2.63
N TYR A 33 -3.14 -12.45 -1.64
CA TYR A 33 -3.13 -12.06 -0.24
C TYR A 33 -1.71 -11.85 0.31
N ASP A 34 -0.78 -12.76 0.00
CA ASP A 34 0.59 -12.71 0.52
C ASP A 34 1.32 -11.48 -0.02
N LEU A 35 1.15 -11.17 -1.30
CA LEU A 35 1.69 -9.96 -1.92
C LEU A 35 1.12 -8.69 -1.28
N ALA A 36 -0.19 -8.62 -1.07
CA ALA A 36 -0.82 -7.46 -0.45
C ALA A 36 -0.29 -7.22 0.97
N THR A 37 -0.07 -8.30 1.72
CA THR A 37 0.52 -8.27 3.06
C THR A 37 1.95 -7.69 3.03
N LYS A 38 2.79 -8.16 2.09
CA LYS A 38 4.16 -7.66 1.91
C LYS A 38 4.18 -6.18 1.55
N LEU A 39 3.38 -5.79 0.54
CA LEU A 39 3.27 -4.40 0.12
C LEU A 39 2.79 -3.48 1.25
N TYR A 40 1.82 -3.93 2.05
CA TYR A 40 1.40 -3.19 3.23
C TYR A 40 2.59 -2.88 4.15
N PHE A 41 3.38 -3.88 4.55
CA PHE A 41 4.51 -3.62 5.46
C PHE A 41 5.65 -2.83 4.82
N LEU A 42 5.91 -3.00 3.52
CA LEU A 42 6.91 -2.22 2.79
C LEU A 42 6.52 -0.74 2.62
N LEU A 43 5.23 -0.41 2.80
CA LEU A 43 4.67 0.94 2.66
C LEU A 43 4.15 1.53 3.97
N GLU A 44 4.21 0.79 5.07
CA GLU A 44 3.81 1.25 6.39
C GLU A 44 5.05 1.43 7.28
N LYS A 45 4.96 2.27 8.31
CA LYS A 45 6.07 2.43 9.28
C LYS A 45 6.43 1.08 9.91
N GLU A 46 7.72 0.80 10.09
CA GLU A 46 8.27 -0.45 10.66
C GLU A 46 7.58 -0.91 11.96
N ILE A 47 7.06 0.04 12.75
CA ILE A 47 6.29 -0.28 13.96
C ILE A 47 5.06 -1.17 13.67
N ALA A 48 4.40 -1.00 12.52
CA ALA A 48 3.26 -1.81 12.12
C ALA A 48 3.66 -3.29 11.94
N PHE A 49 4.78 -3.54 11.24
CA PHE A 49 5.32 -4.89 11.06
C PHE A 49 5.65 -5.54 12.41
N ARG A 50 6.30 -4.79 13.31
CA ARG A 50 6.69 -5.31 14.63
C ARG A 50 5.48 -5.64 15.51
N LEU A 51 4.47 -4.78 15.51
CA LEU A 51 3.25 -5.02 16.28
C LEU A 51 2.51 -6.26 15.80
N GLU A 52 2.35 -6.43 14.47
CA GLU A 52 1.71 -7.61 13.88
C GLU A 52 2.47 -8.89 14.22
N ASN A 53 3.81 -8.86 14.15
CA ASN A 53 4.65 -10.02 14.40
C ASN A 53 5.03 -10.23 15.87
N HIS A 54 4.40 -9.49 16.80
CA HIS A 54 4.67 -9.54 18.24
C HIS A 54 6.16 -9.36 18.61
N LEU A 55 6.84 -8.48 17.88
CA LEU A 55 8.23 -8.11 18.10
C LEU A 55 8.30 -6.88 19.01
N ASP A 56 9.44 -6.71 19.70
CA ASP A 56 9.70 -5.54 20.52
C ASP A 56 9.77 -4.26 19.65
N ILE A 57 8.96 -3.27 19.98
CA ILE A 57 8.94 -1.96 19.32
C ILE A 57 10.03 -1.02 19.86
N GLY A 58 10.65 -1.34 21.00
CA GLY A 58 11.72 -0.54 21.60
C GLY A 58 11.33 0.92 21.79
N ASN A 59 12.13 1.82 21.20
CA ASN A 59 11.92 3.28 21.25
C ASN A 59 11.27 3.83 19.97
N LEU A 60 10.62 2.98 19.16
CA LEU A 60 9.94 3.44 17.95
C LEU A 60 8.73 4.30 18.33
N ASP A 61 8.62 5.46 17.70
CA ASP A 61 7.53 6.41 17.91
C ASP A 61 6.75 6.60 16.60
N ALA A 62 5.51 6.09 16.57
CA ALA A 62 4.65 6.16 15.40
C ALA A 62 4.26 7.59 14.99
N PHE A 63 4.43 8.59 15.88
CA PHE A 63 4.10 9.98 15.60
C PHE A 63 5.16 10.71 14.78
N ASN A 64 6.39 10.19 14.72
CA ASN A 64 7.49 10.79 13.93
C ASN A 64 7.68 10.09 12.58
N ASP A 65 8.37 10.74 11.65
CA ASP A 65 8.85 10.13 10.41
C ASP A 65 9.68 8.88 10.74
N MET A 66 9.47 7.79 9.99
CA MET A 66 10.10 6.51 10.29
C MET A 66 10.32 5.71 9.02
N SER A 67 11.36 4.89 9.01
CA SER A 67 11.55 3.85 7.99
C SER A 67 10.35 2.90 7.92
N ALA A 68 9.97 2.53 6.71
CA ALA A 68 9.15 1.35 6.47
C ALA A 68 9.90 0.07 6.82
N HIS A 69 9.18 -1.05 6.85
CA HIS A 69 9.81 -2.35 6.88
C HIS A 69 10.73 -2.54 5.66
N PHE A 70 11.86 -3.22 5.85
CA PHE A 70 12.83 -3.49 4.79
C PHE A 70 13.27 -4.94 4.82
N ASP A 71 12.86 -5.68 3.80
CA ASP A 71 13.37 -6.99 3.44
C ASP A 71 13.60 -7.02 1.93
N SER A 72 14.84 -7.28 1.51
CA SER A 72 15.20 -7.23 0.09
C SER A 72 14.49 -8.32 -0.72
N GLY A 73 14.22 -9.48 -0.13
CA GLY A 73 13.50 -10.57 -0.80
C GLY A 73 12.04 -10.22 -1.03
N ASP A 74 11.36 -9.67 -0.02
CA ASP A 74 9.98 -9.21 -0.15
C ASP A 74 9.86 -8.04 -1.14
N ILE A 75 10.86 -7.16 -1.20
CA ILE A 75 10.91 -6.08 -2.20
C ILE A 75 11.05 -6.64 -3.62
N GLU A 76 12.01 -7.54 -3.87
CA GLU A 76 12.20 -8.18 -5.17
C GLU A 76 10.95 -8.93 -5.64
N GLU A 77 10.34 -9.71 -4.76
CA GLU A 77 9.11 -10.45 -5.06
C GLU A 77 7.94 -9.51 -5.34
N SER A 78 7.81 -8.43 -4.57
CA SER A 78 6.76 -7.43 -4.77
C SER A 78 6.89 -6.73 -6.12
N ILE A 79 8.10 -6.32 -6.51
CA ILE A 79 8.38 -5.70 -7.82
C ILE A 79 7.99 -6.66 -8.96
N GLN A 80 8.38 -7.93 -8.87
CA GLN A 80 8.05 -8.92 -9.90
C GLN A 80 6.55 -9.20 -9.96
N SER A 81 5.88 -9.33 -8.81
CA SER A 81 4.47 -9.66 -8.74
C SER A 81 3.59 -8.49 -9.22
N ILE A 82 3.98 -7.24 -8.93
CA ILE A 82 3.31 -6.06 -9.50
C ILE A 82 3.34 -6.13 -11.03
N ALA A 83 4.53 -6.38 -11.62
CA ALA A 83 4.70 -6.37 -13.07
C ALA A 83 4.02 -7.55 -13.78
N ASN A 84 4.07 -8.75 -13.17
CA ASN A 84 3.67 -9.99 -13.83
C ASN A 84 2.25 -10.46 -13.47
N GLN A 85 1.69 -9.99 -12.36
CA GLN A 85 0.38 -10.42 -11.87
C GLN A 85 -0.58 -9.24 -11.73
N VAL A 86 -0.25 -8.24 -10.90
CA VAL A 86 -1.22 -7.20 -10.51
C VAL A 86 -1.59 -6.26 -11.66
N ILE A 87 -0.59 -5.66 -12.33
CA ILE A 87 -0.84 -4.77 -13.48
C ILE A 87 -1.60 -5.51 -14.60
N PRO A 88 -1.18 -6.73 -15.02
CA PRO A 88 -1.95 -7.50 -15.99
C PRO A 88 -3.39 -7.80 -15.54
N SER A 89 -3.63 -8.09 -14.26
CA SER A 89 -4.98 -8.29 -13.74
C SER A 89 -5.84 -7.04 -13.85
N LEU A 90 -5.30 -5.87 -13.49
CA LEU A 90 -5.96 -4.58 -13.66
C LEU A 90 -6.26 -4.29 -15.14
N GLN A 91 -5.27 -4.46 -16.03
CA GLN A 91 -5.45 -4.21 -17.47
C GLN A 91 -6.52 -5.10 -18.13
N ASN A 92 -6.81 -6.27 -17.55
CA ASN A 92 -7.85 -7.18 -18.02
C ASN A 92 -9.20 -6.97 -17.31
N GLU A 93 -9.27 -6.07 -16.34
CA GLU A 93 -10.51 -5.73 -15.65
C GLU A 93 -11.48 -5.03 -16.61
N ARG A 94 -12.73 -5.47 -16.61
CA ARG A 94 -13.77 -4.93 -17.52
C ARG A 94 -14.64 -3.88 -16.86
N LEU A 95 -14.65 -3.88 -15.53
CA LEU A 95 -15.41 -2.97 -14.69
C LEU A 95 -14.45 -1.95 -14.10
N ASN A 96 -14.96 -0.76 -13.79
CA ASN A 96 -14.17 0.12 -12.94
C ASN A 96 -14.13 -0.42 -11.50
N ILE A 97 -13.26 0.14 -10.65
CA ILE A 97 -13.07 -0.36 -9.27
C ILE A 97 -14.38 -0.32 -8.48
N TRP A 98 -15.17 0.73 -8.61
CA TRP A 98 -16.45 0.82 -7.89
C TRP A 98 -17.43 -0.25 -8.36
N GLU A 99 -17.61 -0.40 -9.67
CA GLU A 99 -18.52 -1.38 -10.28
C GLU A 99 -18.17 -2.82 -9.92
N LYS A 100 -16.86 -3.16 -9.87
CA LYS A 100 -16.38 -4.48 -9.46
C LYS A 100 -16.91 -4.88 -8.08
N TYR A 101 -16.97 -3.92 -7.17
CA TYR A 101 -17.44 -4.13 -5.81
C TYR A 101 -18.91 -3.74 -5.60
N GLY A 102 -19.70 -3.54 -6.66
CA GLY A 102 -21.14 -3.24 -6.53
C GLY A 102 -21.46 -1.79 -6.14
N GLY A 103 -20.53 -0.88 -6.35
CA GLY A 103 -20.64 0.56 -6.06
C GLY A 103 -19.69 1.01 -4.94
N PHE A 104 -19.47 2.33 -4.86
CA PHE A 104 -18.54 2.93 -3.90
C PHE A 104 -18.89 2.61 -2.43
N ASP A 105 -20.16 2.68 -2.05
CA ASP A 105 -20.58 2.39 -0.67
C ASP A 105 -20.25 0.94 -0.27
N ASN A 106 -20.40 -0.01 -1.20
CA ASN A 106 -20.07 -1.40 -0.93
C ASN A 106 -18.56 -1.61 -0.89
N LEU A 107 -17.80 -1.01 -1.81
CA LEU A 107 -16.33 -0.98 -1.73
C LEU A 107 -15.85 -0.46 -0.37
N LYS A 108 -16.35 0.70 0.07
CA LYS A 108 -16.01 1.31 1.36
C LYS A 108 -16.33 0.38 2.53
N ASN A 109 -17.49 -0.28 2.51
CA ASN A 109 -17.85 -1.26 3.54
C ASN A 109 -16.92 -2.47 3.54
N GLU A 110 -16.59 -3.04 2.38
CA GLU A 110 -15.70 -4.21 2.27
C GLU A 110 -14.28 -3.87 2.75
N VAL A 111 -13.73 -2.74 2.32
CA VAL A 111 -12.39 -2.27 2.74
C VAL A 111 -12.34 -2.04 4.26
N ASN A 112 -13.35 -1.40 4.83
CA ASN A 112 -13.35 -1.03 6.24
C ASN A 112 -13.70 -2.19 7.19
N ASN A 113 -14.14 -3.34 6.66
CA ASN A 113 -14.50 -4.53 7.43
C ASN A 113 -13.48 -5.67 7.25
N GLY A 114 -12.22 -5.34 6.94
CA GLY A 114 -11.13 -6.30 6.83
C GLY A 114 -10.89 -7.10 8.11
N ASN A 115 -10.44 -8.34 7.94
CA ASN A 115 -9.86 -9.17 8.98
C ASN A 115 -8.32 -9.20 8.85
N ASP A 116 -7.62 -9.58 9.91
CA ASP A 116 -6.15 -9.71 9.95
C ASP A 116 -5.44 -8.35 9.74
N TRP A 117 -4.28 -8.33 9.06
CA TRP A 117 -3.54 -7.09 8.77
C TRP A 117 -4.40 -6.04 8.05
N SER A 118 -5.37 -6.50 7.24
CA SER A 118 -6.23 -5.63 6.44
C SER A 118 -7.25 -4.85 7.27
N PHE A 119 -7.39 -5.15 8.56
CA PHE A 119 -8.14 -4.31 9.50
C PHE A 119 -7.57 -2.87 9.62
N ASN A 120 -6.31 -2.67 9.20
CA ASN A 120 -5.68 -1.35 9.18
C ASN A 120 -6.03 -0.51 7.93
N LEU A 121 -6.62 -1.13 6.90
CA LEU A 121 -7.10 -0.46 5.70
C LEU A 121 -8.40 0.25 6.00
N ASN A 122 -8.57 1.46 5.45
CA ASN A 122 -9.78 2.24 5.67
C ASN A 122 -9.95 3.30 4.59
N ILE A 123 -11.19 3.48 4.14
CA ILE A 123 -11.67 4.62 3.36
C ILE A 123 -12.53 5.49 4.28
N ASN A 124 -12.02 6.67 4.63
CA ASN A 124 -12.74 7.62 5.48
C ASN A 124 -13.61 8.57 4.66
N TYR A 125 -13.09 9.04 3.53
CA TYR A 125 -13.75 10.02 2.68
C TYR A 125 -14.85 9.40 1.83
N ASP A 126 -15.67 10.25 1.23
CA ASP A 126 -16.80 9.83 0.38
C ASP A 126 -16.40 9.67 -1.10
N TYR A 127 -15.09 9.54 -1.36
CA TYR A 127 -14.57 9.35 -2.70
C TYR A 127 -13.13 8.79 -2.73
N VAL A 128 -12.93 7.78 -3.59
CA VAL A 128 -11.64 7.35 -4.14
C VAL A 128 -11.78 7.21 -5.66
N PRO A 129 -10.72 7.35 -6.47
CA PRO A 129 -10.81 7.18 -7.92
C PRO A 129 -11.41 5.82 -8.31
N GLU A 130 -12.26 5.79 -9.35
CA GLU A 130 -12.87 4.56 -9.86
C GLU A 130 -12.05 3.90 -10.97
N TYR A 131 -11.25 4.70 -11.69
CA TYR A 131 -10.56 4.26 -12.90
C TYR A 131 -9.40 3.34 -12.58
N VAL A 132 -9.37 2.19 -13.26
CA VAL A 132 -8.29 1.21 -13.14
C VAL A 132 -6.93 1.80 -13.51
N ASP A 133 -6.87 2.64 -14.54
CA ASP A 133 -5.61 3.28 -14.99
C ASP A 133 -4.95 4.10 -13.88
N TYR A 134 -5.74 4.76 -13.02
CA TYR A 134 -5.23 5.51 -11.87
C TYR A 134 -4.46 4.60 -10.90
N TYR A 135 -4.98 3.40 -10.62
CA TYR A 135 -4.33 2.43 -9.74
C TYR A 135 -3.13 1.74 -10.40
N ILE A 136 -3.13 1.62 -11.73
CA ILE A 136 -1.95 1.16 -12.48
C ILE A 136 -0.82 2.19 -12.34
N ASP A 137 -1.10 3.48 -12.46
CA ASP A 137 -0.10 4.54 -12.29
C ASP A 137 0.47 4.53 -10.86
N MET A 138 -0.39 4.39 -9.83
CA MET A 138 0.07 4.22 -8.44
C MET A 138 0.99 3.01 -8.27
N LEU A 139 0.68 1.86 -8.89
CA LEU A 139 1.52 0.66 -8.83
C LEU A 139 2.88 0.85 -9.50
N ILE A 140 2.93 1.65 -10.57
CA ILE A 140 4.19 2.01 -11.22
C ILE A 140 5.04 2.85 -10.27
N GLU A 141 4.47 3.86 -9.62
CA GLU A 141 5.18 4.69 -8.63
C GLU A 141 5.67 3.86 -7.43
N ILE A 142 4.82 2.97 -6.88
CA ILE A 142 5.22 2.05 -5.80
C ILE A 142 6.39 1.16 -6.25
N LYS A 143 6.33 0.61 -7.46
CA LYS A 143 7.42 -0.21 -7.99
C LYS A 143 8.73 0.57 -8.12
N GLU A 144 8.66 1.83 -8.55
CA GLU A 144 9.84 2.71 -8.65
C GLU A 144 10.44 3.04 -7.28
N LEU A 145 9.60 3.34 -6.28
CA LEU A 145 10.01 3.50 -4.88
C LEU A 145 10.72 2.26 -4.35
N LEU A 146 10.12 1.09 -4.54
CA LEU A 146 10.66 -0.19 -4.10
C LEU A 146 11.97 -0.53 -4.81
N GLN A 147 12.05 -0.30 -6.12
CA GLN A 147 13.29 -0.52 -6.88
C GLN A 147 14.41 0.40 -6.37
N LYS A 148 14.12 1.68 -6.11
CA LYS A 148 15.09 2.62 -5.55
C LYS A 148 15.57 2.20 -4.16
N SER A 149 14.66 1.69 -3.32
CA SER A 149 14.95 1.12 -1.99
C SER A 149 15.90 -0.07 -2.08
N LEU A 150 15.64 -0.98 -3.01
CA LEU A 150 16.48 -2.14 -3.27
C LEU A 150 17.86 -1.74 -3.79
N ASP A 151 17.92 -0.86 -4.81
CA ASP A 151 19.17 -0.43 -5.44
C ASP A 151 20.13 0.27 -4.45
N LEU A 152 19.57 1.01 -3.49
CA LEU A 152 20.32 1.71 -2.45
C LEU A 152 20.52 0.87 -1.18
N ASN A 153 19.88 -0.29 -1.09
CA ASN A 153 19.82 -1.11 0.12
C ASN A 153 19.44 -0.27 1.36
N THR A 154 18.40 0.56 1.25
CA THR A 154 17.98 1.54 2.26
C THR A 154 16.46 1.62 2.32
N PRO A 155 15.83 1.57 3.51
CA PRO A 155 14.37 1.66 3.65
C PRO A 155 13.81 3.01 3.18
N ILE A 156 12.56 2.98 2.72
CA ILE A 156 11.76 4.17 2.42
C ILE A 156 11.39 4.85 3.76
N ILE A 157 11.47 6.18 3.82
CA ILE A 157 10.95 6.96 4.95
C ILE A 157 9.47 7.25 4.72
N VAL A 158 8.64 6.94 5.72
CA VAL A 158 7.20 7.12 5.73
C VAL A 158 6.84 8.23 6.72
N SER A 159 6.11 9.23 6.23
CA SER A 159 5.61 10.36 7.02
C SER A 159 4.10 10.48 6.82
N TYR A 160 3.38 10.77 7.90
CA TYR A 160 1.93 10.94 7.85
C TYR A 160 1.63 12.43 7.92
N GLU A 161 0.96 12.96 6.89
CA GLU A 161 0.65 14.38 6.77
C GLU A 161 -0.88 14.59 6.87
N ASP A 162 -1.30 15.62 7.64
CA ASP A 162 -2.70 16.01 7.86
C ASP A 162 -3.19 17.02 6.81
#